data_AF-A0AAD9V2B7-F1
#
_entry.id   AF-A0AAD9V2B7-F1
#
_cell.length_a   1.000
_cell.length_b   1.000
_cell.length_c   1.000
_cell.angle_alpha   90.00
_cell.angle_beta   90.00
_cell.angle_gamma   90.00
#
_symmetry.space_group_name_H-M   'P 1'
#
loop_
_entity.id
_entity.type
_entity.pdbx_description
1 polymer ?
#
loop_
_entity_poly.entity_id
_entity_poly.type
_entity_poly.pdbx_seq_one_letter_code
_entity_poly.pdbx_strand_id
1 'polypeptide(L)'
;MDLLKAKEEIVLLKAALRGMQTDLNTRHHALYEEAVTLARSVSVEPSMPRIIQRQVYRNNAPAQTPEDYYRINLTTDFLNHALMQQDNRFGY
;
A
#
# COMPACT_ATOMS: atom_id res chain seq x y z
N MET A 1 0.26 -11.99 30.97
CA MET A 1 0.32 -10.55 30.67
C MET A 1 0.74 -10.28 29.22
N ASP A 2 1.66 -11.04 28.64
CA ASP A 2 2.15 -10.80 27.26
C ASP A 2 1.09 -11.07 26.16
N LEU A 3 0.37 -12.20 26.23
CA LEU A 3 -0.63 -12.57 25.22
C LEU A 3 -1.83 -11.60 25.11
N LEU A 4 -2.24 -10.99 26.23
CA LEU A 4 -3.31 -9.98 26.24
C LEU A 4 -2.86 -8.71 25.53
N LYS A 5 -1.62 -8.27 25.80
CA LYS A 5 -1.03 -7.11 25.12
C LYS A 5 -0.86 -7.36 23.62
N ALA A 6 -0.37 -8.54 23.23
CA ALA A 6 -0.26 -8.91 21.82
C ALA A 6 -1.62 -8.86 21.10
N LYS A 7 -2.70 -9.28 21.76
CA LYS A 7 -4.06 -9.20 21.22
C LYS A 7 -4.50 -7.74 21.01
N GLU A 8 -4.23 -6.86 21.97
CA GLU A 8 -4.53 -5.43 21.85
C GLU A 8 -3.74 -4.79 20.71
N GLU A 9 -2.46 -5.12 20.56
CA GLU A 9 -1.61 -4.64 19.47
C GLU A 9 -2.12 -5.06 18.10
N ILE A 10 -2.63 -6.30 17.95
CA ILE A 10 -3.28 -6.76 16.71
C ILE A 10 -4.53 -5.94 16.39
N VAL A 11 -5.36 -5.63 17.39
CA VAL A 11 -6.56 -4.79 17.20
C VAL A 11 -6.17 -3.38 16.77
N LEU A 12 -5.16 -2.79 17.40
CA LEU A 12 -4.63 -1.47 17.05
C LEU A 12 -4.06 -1.45 15.63
N LEU A 13 -3.29 -2.47 15.25
CA LEU A 13 -2.74 -2.61 13.90
C LEU A 13 -3.86 -2.70 12.85
N LYS A 14 -4.89 -3.54 13.09
CA LYS A 14 -6.06 -3.63 12.20
C LYS A 14 -6.77 -2.29 12.05
N ALA A 15 -6.98 -1.57 13.16
CA ALA A 15 -7.61 -0.25 13.14
C ALA A 15 -6.77 0.77 12.36
N ALA A 16 -5.45 0.77 12.53
CA ALA A 16 -4.54 1.65 11.81
C ALA A 16 -4.55 1.36 10.29
N LEU A 17 -4.49 0.10 9.88
CA LEU A 17 -4.55 -0.30 8.48
C LEU A 17 -5.89 0.07 7.82
N ARG A 18 -7.01 -0.11 8.52
CA ARG A 18 -8.34 0.34 8.04
C ARG A 18 -8.43 1.86 7.97
N GLY A 19 -7.87 2.57 8.95
CA GLY A 19 -7.77 4.04 8.91
C GLY A 19 -6.92 4.54 7.74
N MET A 20 -5.90 3.79 7.34
CA MET A 20 -5.14 4.09 6.12
C MET A 20 -5.98 3.91 4.85
N GLN A 21 -6.86 2.90 4.78
CA GLN A 21 -7.76 2.74 3.63
C GLN A 21 -8.77 3.89 3.51
N THR A 22 -9.29 4.42 4.61
CA THR A 22 -10.26 5.53 4.57
C THR A 22 -9.66 6.84 4.07
N ASP A 23 -8.36 7.04 4.26
CA ASP A 23 -7.62 8.24 3.86
C ASP A 23 -6.49 7.89 2.86
N LEU A 24 -6.73 6.86 2.04
CA LEU A 24 -5.72 6.23 1.19
C LEU A 24 -5.04 7.23 0.26
N ASN A 25 -5.82 8.09 -0.39
CA ASN A 25 -5.28 9.03 -1.37
C ASN A 25 -4.34 10.04 -0.72
N THR A 26 -4.73 10.64 0.41
CA THR A 26 -3.92 11.63 1.13
C THR A 26 -2.62 11.02 1.65
N ARG A 27 -2.72 9.85 2.29
CA ARG A 27 -1.54 9.16 2.83
C ARG A 27 -0.61 8.66 1.74
N HIS A 28 -1.17 8.12 0.66
CA HIS A 28 -0.39 7.71 -0.51
C HIS A 28 0.34 8.90 -1.11
N HIS A 29 -0.34 10.03 -1.29
CA HIS A 29 0.27 11.22 -1.87
C HIS A 29 1.48 11.70 -1.04
N ALA A 30 1.35 11.77 0.29
CA ALA A 30 2.46 12.13 1.17
C ALA A 30 3.65 11.18 1.04
N LEU A 31 3.39 9.86 1.06
CA LEU A 31 4.45 8.84 0.88
C LEU A 31 5.08 8.91 -0.52
N TYR A 32 4.28 9.22 -1.54
CA TYR A 32 4.74 9.36 -2.91
C TYR A 32 5.67 10.56 -3.05
N GLU A 33 5.29 11.74 -2.54
CA GLU A 33 6.13 12.95 -2.52
C GLU A 33 7.48 12.71 -1.81
N GLU A 34 7.47 12.00 -0.68
CA GLU A 34 8.71 11.60 0.03
C GLU A 34 9.56 10.67 -0.83
N ALA A 35 8.96 9.67 -1.47
CA ALA A 35 9.66 8.74 -2.35
C ALA A 35 10.23 9.44 -3.60
N VAL A 36 9.49 10.38 -4.19
CA VAL A 36 9.96 11.22 -5.31
C VAL A 36 11.15 12.06 -4.88
N THR A 37 11.07 12.70 -3.71
CA THR A 37 12.16 13.51 -3.16
C THR A 37 13.42 12.67 -2.96
N LEU A 38 13.28 11.46 -2.41
CA LEU A 38 14.39 10.52 -2.24
C LEU A 38 14.97 10.08 -3.59
N ALA A 39 14.13 9.72 -4.57
CA ALA A 39 14.59 9.31 -5.90
C ALA A 39 15.37 10.42 -6.61
N ARG A 40 14.90 11.67 -6.50
CA ARG A 40 15.57 12.85 -7.06
C ARG A 40 16.96 13.08 -6.47
N SER A 41 17.16 12.75 -5.20
CA SER A 41 18.49 12.86 -4.56
C SER A 41 19.56 12.00 -5.26
N VAL A 42 19.14 10.95 -5.97
CA VAL A 42 19.99 10.08 -6.78
C VAL A 42 19.73 10.24 -8.29
N SER A 43 19.15 11.36 -8.72
CA SER A 43 18.84 11.69 -10.12
C SER A 43 17.92 10.69 -10.82
N VAL A 44 16.99 10.09 -10.07
CA VAL A 44 15.94 9.21 -10.59
C VAL A 44 14.59 9.93 -10.51
N GLU A 45 13.84 9.92 -11.62
CA GLU A 45 12.46 10.39 -11.65
C GLU A 45 11.47 9.20 -11.62
N PRO A 46 10.28 9.37 -11.02
CA PRO A 46 9.24 8.36 -11.07
C PRO A 46 8.83 8.06 -12.52
N SER A 47 8.65 6.79 -12.83
CA SER A 47 8.16 6.36 -14.14
C SER A 47 7.15 5.24 -13.98
N MET A 48 6.26 5.12 -14.96
CA MET A 48 5.40 3.95 -15.07
C MET A 48 6.14 2.88 -15.90
N PRO A 49 6.19 1.62 -15.44
CA PRO A 49 6.67 0.54 -16.29
C PRO A 49 5.78 0.44 -17.54
N ARG A 50 6.36 0.05 -18.68
CA ARG A 50 5.57 -0.21 -19.89
C ARG A 50 4.52 -1.29 -19.56
N ILE A 51 3.26 -0.91 -19.68
CA ILE A 51 2.12 -1.81 -19.60
C ILE A 51 2.02 -2.55 -20.95
N ILE A 52 2.78 -3.63 -21.12
CA ILE A 52 2.78 -4.48 -22.32
C ILE A 52 2.24 -5.88 -21.97
N GLN A 53 1.11 -6.24 -22.60
CA GLN A 53 0.49 -7.57 -22.56
C GLN A 53 0.29 -8.20 -21.15
N ARG A 54 -0.20 -9.45 -21.13
CA ARG A 54 -0.71 -10.17 -19.95
C ARG A 54 0.34 -10.25 -18.83
N GLN A 55 0.20 -9.41 -17.81
CA GLN A 55 0.80 -9.67 -16.50
C GLN A 55 -0.01 -10.78 -15.81
N VAL A 56 0.62 -11.91 -15.50
CA VAL A 56 -0.05 -13.07 -14.90
C VAL A 56 -0.23 -12.91 -13.38
N TYR A 57 0.68 -12.19 -12.73
CA TYR A 57 0.79 -12.11 -11.28
C TYR A 57 0.56 -10.71 -10.71
N ARG A 58 0.34 -9.71 -11.56
CA ARG A 58 0.19 -8.32 -11.15
C ARG A 58 -1.05 -7.72 -11.78
N ASN A 59 -1.73 -6.88 -11.02
CA ASN A 59 -2.86 -6.13 -11.51
C ASN A 59 -2.35 -5.16 -12.58
N ASN A 60 -3.12 -5.02 -13.67
CA ASN A 60 -2.75 -4.15 -14.78
C ASN A 60 -3.75 -3.00 -14.91
N ALA A 61 -4.11 -2.43 -13.77
CA ALA A 61 -5.10 -1.37 -13.72
C ALA A 61 -4.56 -0.14 -14.48
N PRO A 62 -5.35 0.43 -15.40
CA PRO A 62 -4.93 1.61 -16.15
C PRO A 62 -4.66 2.76 -15.18
N ALA A 63 -3.54 3.45 -15.40
CA ALA A 63 -3.12 4.62 -14.62
C ALA A 63 -2.65 5.71 -15.58
N GLN A 64 -2.96 6.97 -15.25
CA GLN A 64 -2.60 8.13 -16.07
C GLN A 64 -1.24 8.71 -15.66
N THR A 65 -0.86 8.53 -14.40
CA THR A 65 0.36 9.07 -13.80
C THR A 65 1.14 7.97 -13.06
N PRO A 66 2.47 8.13 -12.87
CA PRO A 66 3.23 7.23 -12.00
C PRO A 66 2.65 7.13 -10.59
N GLU A 67 2.15 8.24 -10.04
CA GLU A 67 1.50 8.26 -8.74
C GLU A 67 0.26 7.37 -8.71
N ASP A 68 -0.64 7.51 -9.68
CA ASP A 68 -1.82 6.64 -9.81
C ASP A 68 -1.43 5.17 -9.95
N TYR A 69 -0.40 4.90 -10.74
CA TYR A 69 0.09 3.55 -10.95
C TYR A 69 0.52 2.90 -9.64
N TYR A 70 1.35 3.58 -8.84
CA TYR A 70 1.79 3.06 -7.54
C TYR A 70 0.65 3.06 -6.51
N ARG A 71 -0.28 4.01 -6.56
CA ARG A 71 -1.44 4.00 -5.66
C ARG A 71 -2.27 2.74 -5.84
N ILE A 72 -2.56 2.41 -7.09
CA ILE A 72 -3.43 1.28 -7.43
C ILE A 72 -2.68 -0.05 -7.28
N ASN A 73 -1.52 -0.19 -7.94
CA ASN A 73 -0.85 -1.48 -8.10
C ASN A 73 0.20 -1.78 -7.01
N LEU A 74 0.42 -0.86 -6.06
CA LEU A 74 1.31 -1.08 -4.91
C LEU A 74 0.58 -0.82 -3.60
N THR A 75 0.16 0.42 -3.33
CA THR A 75 -0.36 0.81 -2.01
C THR A 75 -1.69 0.15 -1.70
N THR A 76 -2.63 0.17 -2.64
CA THR A 76 -3.96 -0.45 -2.47
C THR A 76 -3.83 -1.97 -2.33
N ASP A 77 -3.08 -2.62 -3.22
CA ASP A 77 -2.85 -4.07 -3.20
C ASP A 77 -2.17 -4.53 -1.91
N PHE A 78 -1.15 -3.79 -1.44
CA PHE A 78 -0.47 -4.06 -0.17
C PHE A 78 -1.43 -3.97 1.02
N LEU A 79 -2.20 -2.89 1.14
CA LEU A 79 -3.13 -2.69 2.26
C LEU A 79 -4.23 -3.77 2.28
N ASN A 80 -4.80 -4.08 1.11
CA ASN A 80 -5.80 -5.13 0.99
C ASN A 80 -5.24 -6.49 1.40
N HIS A 81 -4.04 -6.83 0.92
CA HIS A 81 -3.40 -8.10 1.27
C HIS A 81 -3.04 -8.16 2.76
N ALA A 82 -2.52 -7.07 3.34
CA ALA A 82 -2.20 -7.00 4.75
C ALA A 82 -3.44 -7.23 5.62
N LEU A 83 -4.56 -6.55 5.34
CA LEU A 83 -5.81 -6.73 6.05
C LEU A 83 -6.36 -8.15 5.91
N MET A 84 -6.35 -8.71 4.70
CA MET A 84 -6.76 -10.09 4.45
C MET A 84 -5.94 -11.07 5.29
N GLN A 85 -4.61 -10.90 5.39
CA GLN A 85 -3.77 -11.77 6.23
C GLN A 85 -4.07 -11.62 7.71
N GLN A 86 -4.36 -10.40 8.19
CA GLN A 86 -4.75 -10.16 9.57
C GLN A 86 -6.11 -10.79 9.91
N ASP A 87 -7.06 -10.78 8.99
CA ASP A 87 -8.35 -11.42 9.17
C ASP A 87 -8.25 -12.95 9.05
N ASN A 88 -7.45 -13.48 8.13
CA ASN A 88 -7.21 -14.93 8.03
C ASN A 88 -6.54 -15.53 9.27
N ARG A 89 -5.63 -14.79 9.91
CA ARG A 89 -4.87 -15.26 11.07
C ARG A 89 -5.57 -15.01 12.41
N PHE A 90 -6.31 -13.91 12.51
CA PHE A 90 -6.85 -13.40 13.77
C PHE A 90 -8.33 -12.96 13.68
N GLY A 91 -9.10 -13.52 12.74
CA GLY A 91 -10.51 -13.18 12.49
C GLY A 91 -11.52 -13.92 13.36
N TYR A 92 -11.07 -14.57 14.45
CA TYR A 92 -11.92 -15.26 15.42
C TYR A 92 -12.63 -14.28 16.37
#